data_AF-A0A8X6ICR2-F1
#
_entry.id   AF-A0A8X6ICR2-F1
#
_cell.length_a   1.000
_cell.length_b   1.000
_cell.length_c   1.000
_cell.angle_alpha   90.00
_cell.angle_beta   90.00
_cell.angle_gamma   90.00
#
_symmetry.space_group_name_H-M   'P 1'
#
loop_
_entity.id
_entity.type
_entity.pdbx_description
1 polymer ?
#
loop_
_entity_poly.entity_id
_entity_poly.type
_entity_poly.pdbx_seq_one_letter_code
_entity_poly.pdbx_strand_id
1 'polypeptide(L)'
;MDNSFDADSESGFVFVPKFLVPEQADEETKKLRTTVDKVCLEKDLRSQDFKCNSCGCAIGIMFGKFRSCHYDGHNYCYECHGNDTEFIPARMIHNWDFKKYPVSKRVKMFISHFERDPLLDISVLNPAIYAIKEMGEIRLLRTQLTYLKSYIFYVKSSCRRVQKKNMAAGIPLRTCSFVFHH
;
A
#
# COMPACT_ATOMS: atom_id res chain seq x y z
N MET A 1 -5.23 -6.61 -43.67
CA MET A 1 -5.99 -7.05 -42.48
C MET A 1 -5.00 -6.96 -41.34
N ASP A 2 -4.88 -5.76 -40.78
CA ASP A 2 -4.02 -5.45 -39.63
C ASP A 2 -4.84 -4.50 -38.77
N ASN A 3 -5.31 -5.00 -37.63
CA ASN A 3 -5.96 -4.19 -36.60
C ASN A 3 -4.91 -3.93 -35.51
N SER A 4 -4.10 -2.89 -35.69
CA SER A 4 -3.32 -2.31 -34.61
C SER A 4 -4.27 -1.51 -33.71
N PHE A 5 -4.70 -2.16 -32.64
CA PHE A 5 -5.41 -1.53 -31.53
C PHE A 5 -4.38 -0.76 -30.69
N ASP A 6 -4.07 0.47 -31.10
CA ASP A 6 -3.30 1.40 -30.29
C ASP A 6 -4.21 1.94 -29.19
N ALA A 7 -4.27 1.21 -28.08
CA ALA A 7 -4.76 1.73 -26.82
C ALA A 7 -3.69 2.64 -26.23
N ASP A 8 -3.87 3.95 -26.41
CA ASP A 8 -3.22 5.02 -25.64
C ASP A 8 -3.34 4.69 -24.14
N SER A 9 -2.33 4.04 -23.57
CA SER A 9 -2.18 3.79 -22.15
C SER A 9 -1.37 4.91 -21.51
N GLU A 10 -1.86 6.14 -21.58
CA GLU A 10 -1.24 7.29 -20.91
C GLU A 10 -2.31 8.20 -20.28
N SER A 11 -3.03 7.68 -19.29
CA SER A 11 -3.68 8.48 -18.24
C SER A 11 -4.23 7.59 -17.12
N GLY A 12 -3.40 6.65 -16.66
CA GLY A 12 -3.61 5.99 -15.38
C GLY A 12 -2.79 6.72 -14.31
N PHE A 13 -3.36 7.68 -13.60
CA PHE A 13 -2.86 7.98 -12.25
C PHE A 13 -3.19 6.79 -11.35
N VAL A 14 -2.44 5.71 -11.53
CA VAL A 14 -2.08 4.78 -10.47
C VAL A 14 -0.62 5.07 -10.26
N PHE A 15 -0.30 5.75 -9.16
CA PHE A 15 1.06 5.77 -8.69
C PHE A 15 1.38 4.31 -8.35
N VAL A 16 2.15 3.66 -9.23
CA VAL A 16 2.79 2.37 -8.95
C VAL A 16 4.12 2.77 -8.30
N PRO A 17 4.26 2.68 -6.98
CA PRO A 17 5.53 2.96 -6.32
C PRO A 17 6.64 2.18 -7.03
N LYS A 18 7.81 2.80 -7.19
CA LYS A 18 9.00 2.19 -7.82
C LYS A 18 9.37 0.81 -7.22
N PHE A 19 8.87 0.50 -6.02
CA PHE A 19 9.09 -0.77 -5.32
C PHE A 19 8.08 -1.89 -5.65
N LEU A 20 7.07 -1.63 -6.50
CA LEU A 20 6.22 -2.68 -7.11
C LEU A 20 6.90 -3.39 -8.29
N VAL A 21 8.21 -3.24 -8.45
CA VAL A 21 9.03 -4.12 -9.31
C VAL A 21 9.71 -5.14 -8.39
N PRO A 22 9.17 -6.38 -8.24
CA PRO A 22 9.69 -7.39 -7.31
C PRO A 22 11.12 -7.85 -7.60
N GLU A 23 11.66 -7.54 -8.78
CA GLU A 23 12.95 -8.04 -9.26
C GLU A 23 14.17 -7.47 -8.54
N GLN A 24 14.03 -6.38 -7.77
CA GLN A 24 15.16 -5.74 -7.06
C GLN A 24 15.09 -5.83 -5.54
N ALA A 25 14.02 -6.39 -4.98
CA ALA A 25 13.89 -6.54 -3.53
C ALA A 25 14.78 -7.70 -3.04
N ASP A 26 15.58 -7.44 -2.00
CA ASP A 26 16.30 -8.50 -1.30
C ASP A 26 15.32 -9.50 -0.67
N GLU A 27 15.79 -10.72 -0.46
CA GLU A 27 14.97 -11.84 0.02
C GLU A 27 14.31 -11.56 1.39
N GLU A 28 14.97 -10.79 2.25
CA GLU A 28 14.44 -10.42 3.55
C GLU A 28 13.26 -9.44 3.41
N THR A 29 13.36 -8.46 2.51
CA THR A 29 12.28 -7.52 2.20
C THR A 29 11.07 -8.23 1.58
N LYS A 30 11.31 -9.24 0.73
CA LYS A 30 10.22 -10.10 0.21
C LYS A 30 9.51 -10.81 1.36
N LYS A 31 10.24 -11.39 2.31
CA LYS A 31 9.66 -12.05 3.50
C LYS A 31 8.83 -11.08 4.33
N LEU A 32 9.35 -9.88 4.63
CA LEU A 32 8.60 -8.87 5.40
C LEU A 32 7.31 -8.46 4.69
N ARG A 33 7.34 -8.31 3.36
CA ARG A 33 6.14 -8.03 2.56
C ARG A 33 5.07 -9.12 2.70
N THR A 34 5.44 -10.39 2.82
CA THR A 34 4.46 -11.49 2.97
C THR A 34 3.75 -11.55 4.33
N THR A 35 4.24 -10.79 5.32
CA THR A 35 3.69 -10.75 6.68
C THR A 35 2.94 -9.46 6.99
N VAL A 36 2.87 -8.50 6.04
CA VAL A 36 2.31 -7.16 6.26
C VAL A 36 0.84 -7.17 6.68
N ASP A 37 0.09 -8.19 6.28
CA ASP A 37 -1.34 -8.37 6.51
C ASP A 37 -1.65 -9.33 7.68
N LYS A 38 -0.64 -9.88 8.35
CA LYS A 38 -0.78 -10.92 9.38
C LYS A 38 -0.30 -10.43 10.74
N VAL A 39 -1.12 -10.64 11.77
CA VAL A 39 -0.69 -10.42 13.16
C VAL A 39 0.19 -11.60 13.57
N CYS A 40 1.50 -11.38 13.58
CA CYS A 40 2.46 -12.40 14.00
C CYS A 40 2.52 -12.51 15.52
N LEU A 41 2.52 -13.74 16.02
CA LEU A 41 2.83 -14.06 17.40
C LEU A 41 4.35 -14.18 17.58
N GLU A 42 4.80 -13.96 18.80
CA GLU A 42 6.20 -14.19 19.17
C GLU A 42 6.57 -15.66 18.93
N LYS A 43 7.69 -15.87 18.25
CA LYS A 43 8.23 -17.19 17.93
C LYS A 43 9.23 -17.61 18.99
N ASP A 44 9.26 -18.91 19.25
CA ASP A 44 10.21 -19.49 20.20
C ASP A 44 11.66 -19.25 19.77
N LEU A 45 12.53 -19.08 20.76
CA LEU A 45 13.96 -18.95 20.50
C LEU A 45 14.57 -20.25 19.95
N ARG A 46 13.99 -21.40 20.29
CA ARG A 46 14.42 -22.70 19.78
C ARG A 46 14.13 -22.87 18.29
N SER A 47 13.07 -22.26 17.76
CA SER A 47 12.72 -22.39 16.34
C SER A 47 13.65 -21.61 15.40
N GLN A 48 14.53 -20.77 15.95
CA GLN A 48 15.56 -20.02 15.22
C GLN A 48 16.98 -20.43 15.64
N ASP A 49 17.13 -21.65 16.18
CA ASP A 49 18.40 -22.21 16.63
C ASP A 49 19.20 -21.30 17.58
N PHE A 50 18.49 -20.53 18.43
CA PHE A 50 19.11 -19.56 19.33
C PHE A 50 19.96 -18.52 18.59
N LYS A 51 19.58 -18.14 17.37
CA LYS A 51 20.28 -17.13 16.56
C LYS A 51 19.42 -15.91 16.29
N CYS A 52 20.06 -14.75 16.22
CA CYS A 52 19.44 -13.51 15.78
C CYS A 52 18.95 -13.68 14.34
N ASN A 53 17.68 -13.37 14.09
CA ASN A 53 17.04 -13.56 12.79
C ASN A 53 17.65 -12.69 11.66
N SER A 54 18.41 -11.64 12.00
CA SER A 54 19.08 -10.77 11.01
C SER A 54 20.56 -11.11 10.82
N CYS A 55 21.38 -11.06 11.89
CA CYS A 55 22.83 -11.24 11.75
C CYS A 55 23.33 -12.67 12.05
N GLY A 56 22.46 -13.57 12.53
CA GLY A 56 22.82 -14.95 12.83
C GLY A 56 23.67 -15.18 14.08
N CYS A 57 24.01 -14.13 14.84
CA CYS A 57 24.75 -14.28 16.10
C CYS A 57 23.92 -15.05 17.14
N ALA A 58 24.60 -15.80 18.02
CA ALA A 58 23.93 -16.55 19.07
C ALA A 58 23.29 -15.61 20.11
N ILE A 59 22.07 -15.92 20.53
CA ILE A 59 21.27 -15.16 21.50
C ILE A 59 20.55 -16.13 22.45
N GLY A 60 20.21 -15.67 23.65
CA GLY A 60 19.52 -16.47 24.67
C GLY A 60 20.25 -16.51 26.00
N ILE A 61 19.83 -17.41 26.87
CA ILE A 61 20.29 -17.47 28.28
C ILE A 61 21.82 -17.47 28.39
N MET A 62 22.51 -18.22 27.52
CA MET A 62 23.96 -18.35 27.54
C MET A 62 24.70 -17.25 26.76
N PHE A 63 24.05 -16.59 25.80
CA PHE A 63 24.71 -15.74 24.80
C PHE A 63 24.30 -14.26 24.88
N GLY A 64 23.37 -13.93 25.79
CA GLY A 64 22.89 -12.58 26.02
C GLY A 64 21.40 -12.43 25.75
N LYS A 65 20.78 -11.45 26.41
CA LYS A 65 19.35 -11.14 26.26
C LYS A 65 19.02 -10.77 24.81
N PHE A 66 17.86 -11.19 24.34
CA PHE A 66 17.30 -10.85 23.03
C PHE A 66 16.10 -9.93 23.16
N ARG A 67 15.62 -9.43 22.02
CA ARG A 67 14.42 -8.61 21.90
C ARG A 67 13.51 -9.20 20.82
N SER A 68 12.23 -9.24 21.11
CA SER A 68 11.20 -9.82 20.24
C SER A 68 10.57 -8.73 19.37
N CYS A 69 10.50 -8.96 18.06
CA CYS A 69 9.92 -8.02 17.11
C CYS A 69 8.41 -8.26 16.95
N HIS A 70 7.60 -7.23 17.14
CA HIS A 70 6.13 -7.35 17.09
C HIS A 70 5.54 -7.42 15.67
N TYR A 71 6.36 -7.24 14.63
CA TYR A 71 5.92 -7.28 13.24
C TYR A 71 5.95 -8.70 12.66
N ASP A 72 7.11 -9.36 12.73
CA ASP A 72 7.35 -10.68 12.15
C ASP A 72 7.49 -11.80 13.20
N GLY A 73 7.50 -11.44 14.49
CA GLY A 73 7.53 -12.37 15.62
C GLY A 73 8.90 -12.99 15.92
N HIS A 74 9.96 -12.64 15.21
CA HIS A 74 11.30 -13.21 15.44
C HIS A 74 12.07 -12.49 16.54
N ASN A 75 13.16 -13.12 16.99
CA ASN A 75 14.02 -12.61 18.05
C ASN A 75 15.34 -12.09 17.50
N TYR A 76 15.84 -11.02 18.12
CA TYR A 76 16.97 -10.25 17.62
C TYR A 76 17.94 -9.87 18.75
N CYS A 77 19.22 -9.71 18.41
CA CYS A 77 20.21 -9.14 19.32
C CYS A 77 19.99 -7.62 19.51
N TYR A 78 20.67 -7.02 20.49
CA TYR A 78 20.56 -5.59 20.80
C TYR A 78 21.03 -4.68 19.65
N GLU A 79 21.90 -5.16 18.77
CA GLU A 79 22.41 -4.41 17.61
C GLU A 79 21.38 -4.36 16.48
N CYS A 80 20.69 -5.48 16.23
CA CYS A 80 19.67 -5.58 15.18
C CYS A 80 18.29 -5.05 15.62
N HIS A 81 18.05 -4.95 16.93
CA HIS A 81 16.79 -4.47 17.49
C HIS A 81 17.03 -3.36 18.51
N GLY A 82 16.82 -2.10 18.09
CA GLY A 82 17.05 -0.91 18.89
C GLY A 82 16.03 -0.63 19.99
N ASN A 83 14.94 -1.42 20.08
CA ASN A 83 13.71 -1.07 20.82
C ASN A 83 13.01 0.18 20.27
N ASP A 84 13.33 0.55 19.03
CA ASP A 84 12.52 1.48 18.28
C ASP A 84 11.10 0.95 18.14
N THR A 85 10.12 1.86 18.14
CA THR A 85 8.70 1.50 18.04
C THR A 85 8.08 2.02 16.75
N GLU A 86 7.19 1.24 16.16
CA GLU A 86 6.45 1.61 14.94
C GLU A 86 5.02 1.07 14.96
N PHE A 87 4.13 1.64 14.15
CA PHE A 87 2.79 1.08 13.93
C PHE A 87 2.87 -0.26 13.21
N ILE A 88 1.98 -1.20 13.55
CA ILE A 88 1.94 -2.53 12.93
C ILE A 88 0.71 -2.62 12.02
N PRO A 89 0.85 -2.61 10.68
CA PRO A 89 -0.28 -2.54 9.74
C PRO A 89 -1.34 -3.62 9.97
N ALA A 90 -0.90 -4.86 10.20
CA ALA A 90 -1.82 -5.97 10.49
C ALA A 90 -2.67 -5.73 11.75
N ARG A 91 -2.11 -5.13 12.81
CA ARG A 91 -2.85 -4.82 14.05
C ARG A 91 -3.83 -3.66 13.85
N MET A 92 -3.44 -2.67 13.06
CA MET A 92 -4.35 -1.56 12.70
C MET A 92 -5.57 -2.08 11.94
N ILE A 93 -5.36 -3.00 10.99
CA ILE A 93 -6.43 -3.55 10.15
C ILE A 93 -7.31 -4.53 10.92
N HIS A 94 -6.72 -5.49 11.63
CA HIS A 94 -7.48 -6.57 12.26
C HIS A 94 -8.06 -6.18 13.62
N ASN A 95 -7.35 -5.34 14.38
CA ASN A 95 -7.68 -5.05 15.78
C ASN A 95 -8.04 -3.59 16.04
N TRP A 96 -8.02 -2.72 15.01
CA TRP A 96 -8.18 -1.28 15.17
C TRP A 96 -7.20 -0.68 16.20
N ASP A 97 -5.98 -1.23 16.23
CA ASP A 97 -4.95 -0.91 17.22
C ASP A 97 -3.88 -0.02 16.60
N PHE A 98 -3.86 1.24 17.05
CA PHE A 98 -2.91 2.28 16.64
C PHE A 98 -1.81 2.51 17.68
N LYS A 99 -1.47 1.52 18.50
CA LYS A 99 -0.30 1.62 19.37
C LYS A 99 0.98 1.34 18.58
N LYS A 100 2.08 1.98 19.00
CA LYS A 100 3.42 1.67 18.48
C LYS A 100 4.02 0.52 19.27
N TYR A 101 4.64 -0.43 18.57
CA TYR A 101 5.24 -1.62 19.16
C TYR A 101 6.72 -1.72 18.83
N PRO A 102 7.55 -2.31 19.72
CA PRO A 102 8.95 -2.55 19.45
C PRO A 102 9.16 -3.41 18.19
N VAL A 103 10.03 -2.93 17.28
CA VAL A 103 10.36 -3.61 16.02
C VAL A 103 11.87 -3.64 15.78
N SER A 104 12.32 -4.60 14.96
CA SER A 104 13.71 -4.64 14.51
C SER A 104 14.04 -3.42 13.65
N LYS A 105 15.32 -3.04 13.60
CA LYS A 105 15.76 -1.88 12.80
C LYS A 105 15.39 -2.04 11.33
N ARG A 106 15.50 -3.26 10.79
CA ARG A 106 15.14 -3.55 9.40
C ARG A 106 13.65 -3.40 9.15
N VAL A 107 12.82 -3.93 10.04
CA VAL A 107 11.36 -3.78 9.93
C VAL A 107 10.96 -2.31 9.96
N LYS A 108 11.55 -1.51 10.85
CA LYS A 108 11.29 -0.06 10.89
C LYS A 108 11.59 0.60 9.55
N MET A 109 12.79 0.36 9.00
CA MET A 109 13.17 0.89 7.69
C MET A 109 12.22 0.41 6.58
N PHE A 110 11.80 -0.85 6.63
CA PHE A 110 10.83 -1.40 5.70
C PHE A 110 9.48 -0.67 5.79
N ILE A 111 8.88 -0.56 6.97
CA ILE A 111 7.59 0.13 7.19
C ILE A 111 7.64 1.58 6.71
N SER A 112 8.68 2.33 7.09
CA SER A 112 8.85 3.72 6.64
C SER A 112 8.98 3.85 5.13
N HIS A 113 9.45 2.81 4.43
CA HIS A 113 9.61 2.85 2.98
C HIS A 113 8.29 2.72 2.22
N PHE A 114 7.39 1.82 2.66
CA PHE A 114 6.14 1.54 1.95
C PHE A 114 4.90 2.21 2.57
N GLU A 115 5.05 3.05 3.59
CA GLU A 115 3.92 3.70 4.28
C GLU A 115 2.94 4.42 3.31
N ARG A 116 3.45 4.92 2.18
CA ARG A 116 2.65 5.62 1.16
C ARG A 116 2.17 4.72 0.01
N ASP A 117 2.46 3.43 0.07
CA ASP A 117 2.15 2.48 -0.99
C ASP A 117 0.80 1.79 -0.69
N PRO A 118 -0.10 1.67 -1.67
CA PRO A 118 -1.40 1.01 -1.47
C PRO A 118 -1.25 -0.52 -1.49
N LEU A 119 -0.56 -1.08 -0.49
CA LEU A 119 -0.24 -2.52 -0.44
C LEU A 119 -1.38 -3.41 0.07
N LEU A 120 -2.37 -2.81 0.75
CA LEU A 120 -3.35 -3.54 1.55
C LEU A 120 -4.75 -3.20 1.06
N ASP A 121 -5.44 -4.22 0.54
CA ASP A 121 -6.88 -4.11 0.29
C ASP A 121 -7.66 -4.45 1.56
N ILE A 122 -8.00 -3.41 2.31
CA ILE A 122 -8.74 -3.51 3.58
C ILE A 122 -10.10 -4.20 3.38
N SER A 123 -10.73 -4.03 2.21
CA SER A 123 -12.05 -4.61 1.94
C SER A 123 -12.02 -6.12 1.77
N VAL A 124 -10.88 -6.67 1.35
CA VAL A 124 -10.64 -8.11 1.28
C VAL A 124 -10.13 -8.64 2.61
N LEU A 125 -9.20 -7.92 3.24
CA LEU A 125 -8.52 -8.38 4.46
C LEU A 125 -9.44 -8.39 5.70
N ASN A 126 -10.24 -7.34 5.88
CA ASN A 126 -11.15 -7.23 7.01
C ASN A 126 -12.39 -6.37 6.63
N PRO A 127 -13.39 -6.94 5.94
CA PRO A 127 -14.60 -6.21 5.59
C PRO A 127 -15.36 -5.66 6.81
N ALA A 128 -15.26 -6.33 7.96
CA ALA A 128 -15.96 -5.96 9.18
C ALA A 128 -15.45 -4.64 9.78
N ILE A 129 -14.23 -4.22 9.44
CA ILE A 129 -13.65 -2.94 9.92
C ILE A 129 -14.52 -1.73 9.55
N TYR A 130 -15.32 -1.82 8.49
CA TYR A 130 -16.20 -0.74 8.04
C TYR A 130 -17.45 -0.57 8.90
N ALA A 131 -17.70 -1.47 9.85
CA ALA A 131 -18.71 -1.25 10.89
C ALA A 131 -18.27 -0.15 11.88
N ILE A 132 -16.96 0.13 11.96
CA ILE A 132 -16.42 1.27 12.70
C ILE A 132 -16.78 2.55 11.95
N LYS A 133 -17.37 3.51 12.67
CA LYS A 133 -17.95 4.73 12.11
C LYS A 133 -16.98 5.46 11.17
N GLU A 134 -15.75 5.71 11.63
CA GLU A 134 -14.72 6.44 10.91
C GLU A 134 -14.35 5.74 9.60
N MET A 135 -14.26 4.41 9.60
CA MET A 135 -13.97 3.63 8.40
C MET A 135 -15.15 3.62 7.43
N GLY A 136 -16.37 3.50 7.95
CA GLY A 136 -17.59 3.60 7.15
C GLY A 136 -17.68 4.93 6.40
N GLU A 137 -17.41 6.05 7.08
CA GLU A 137 -17.37 7.38 6.50
C GLU A 137 -16.30 7.50 5.41
N ILE A 138 -15.07 7.03 5.68
CA ILE A 138 -13.98 7.04 4.69
C ILE A 138 -14.36 6.21 3.45
N ARG A 139 -15.00 5.05 3.62
CA ARG A 139 -15.45 4.20 2.51
C ARG A 139 -16.52 4.89 1.66
N LEU A 140 -17.47 5.55 2.31
CA LEU A 140 -18.51 6.33 1.61
C LEU A 140 -17.88 7.44 0.76
N LEU A 141 -16.98 8.24 1.35
CA LEU A 141 -16.29 9.33 0.64
C LEU A 141 -15.46 8.81 -0.54
N ARG A 142 -14.70 7.72 -0.36
CA ARG A 142 -13.94 7.09 -1.46
C ARG A 142 -14.85 6.60 -2.59
N THR A 143 -16.02 6.08 -2.25
CA THR A 143 -17.02 5.62 -3.22
C THR A 143 -17.59 6.79 -4.02
N GLN A 144 -17.95 7.88 -3.37
CA GLN A 144 -18.44 9.10 -4.02
C GLN A 144 -17.39 9.70 -4.98
N LEU A 145 -16.12 9.79 -4.53
CA LEU A 145 -15.02 10.26 -5.37
C LEU A 145 -14.80 9.36 -6.59
N THR A 146 -14.99 8.05 -6.44
CA THR A 146 -14.87 7.09 -7.53
C THR A 146 -15.96 7.31 -8.59
N TYR A 147 -17.21 7.50 -8.17
CA TYR A 147 -18.30 7.83 -9.09
C TYR A 147 -18.07 9.17 -9.81
N LEU A 148 -17.63 10.20 -9.09
CA LEU A 148 -17.31 11.49 -9.67
C LEU A 148 -16.18 11.38 -10.72
N LYS A 149 -15.12 10.62 -10.42
CA LYS A 149 -14.04 10.33 -11.37
C LYS A 149 -14.58 9.69 -12.64
N SER A 150 -15.41 8.66 -12.53
CA SER A 150 -16.03 7.96 -13.67
C SER A 150 -16.91 8.90 -14.50
N TYR A 151 -17.69 9.77 -13.85
CA TYR A 151 -18.51 10.77 -14.52
C TYR A 151 -17.67 11.77 -15.32
N ILE A 152 -16.62 12.34 -14.71
CA ILE A 152 -15.72 13.28 -15.39
C ILE A 152 -15.05 12.60 -16.61
N PHE A 153 -14.63 11.35 -16.47
CA PHE A 153 -14.06 10.58 -17.57
C PHE A 153 -15.07 10.34 -18.70
N TYR A 154 -16.30 9.98 -18.36
CA TYR A 154 -17.38 9.81 -19.33
C TYR A 154 -17.70 11.10 -20.10
N VAL A 155 -17.77 12.24 -19.41
CA VAL A 155 -18.03 13.55 -20.03
C VAL A 155 -16.89 13.94 -20.98
N LYS A 156 -15.63 13.81 -20.54
CA LYS A 156 -14.45 14.09 -21.38
C LYS A 156 -14.42 13.23 -22.64
N SER A 157 -14.65 11.93 -22.49
CA SER A 157 -14.66 11.00 -23.63
C SER A 157 -15.82 11.27 -24.59
N SER A 158 -17.00 11.62 -24.08
CA SER A 158 -18.16 11.98 -24.90
C SER A 158 -17.95 13.28 -25.67
N CYS A 159 -17.39 14.32 -25.03
CA CYS A 159 -17.03 15.56 -25.70
C CYS A 159 -15.99 15.34 -26.82
N ARG A 160 -14.95 14.53 -26.55
CA ARG A 160 -13.95 14.13 -27.57
C ARG A 160 -14.60 13.40 -28.76
N ARG A 161 -15.58 12.52 -28.52
CA ARG A 161 -16.33 11.83 -29.59
C ARG A 161 -17.15 12.82 -30.45
N VAL A 162 -17.84 13.77 -29.82
CA VAL A 162 -18.61 14.80 -30.54
C VAL A 162 -17.69 15.71 -31.35
N GLN A 163 -16.57 16.14 -30.78
CA GLN A 163 -15.57 16.94 -31.51
C GLN A 163 -15.03 16.19 -32.74
N LYS A 164 -14.65 14.91 -32.59
CA LYS A 164 -14.21 14.09 -33.73
C LYS A 164 -15.28 13.94 -34.81
N LYS A 165 -16.55 13.73 -34.42
CA LYS A 165 -17.67 13.67 -35.37
C LYS A 165 -17.89 15.00 -36.10
N ASN A 166 -17.82 16.12 -35.38
CA ASN A 166 -17.98 17.46 -35.97
C ASN A 166 -16.85 17.78 -36.96
N MET A 167 -15.60 17.44 -36.62
CA MET A 167 -14.46 17.59 -37.52
C MET A 167 -14.59 16.71 -38.77
N ALA A 168 -15.03 15.45 -38.64
CA ALA A 168 -15.25 14.56 -39.78
C ALA A 168 -16.42 15.00 -40.66
N ALA A 169 -17.44 15.67 -40.09
CA ALA A 169 -18.59 16.19 -40.82
C ALA A 169 -18.36 17.61 -41.39
N GLY A 170 -17.17 18.20 -41.24
CA GLY A 170 -16.86 19.56 -41.69
C GLY A 170 -17.65 20.65 -40.94
N ILE A 171 -18.25 20.33 -39.79
CA ILE A 171 -19.02 21.28 -38.99
C ILE A 171 -18.03 22.10 -38.16
N PRO A 172 -17.95 23.43 -38.33
CA PRO A 172 -17.02 24.26 -37.58
C PRO A 172 -17.30 24.14 -36.08
N LEU A 173 -16.25 23.82 -35.32
CA LEU A 173 -16.32 23.78 -33.86
C LEU A 173 -16.64 25.20 -33.37
N ARG A 174 -17.89 25.45 -32.99
CA ARG A 174 -18.22 26.65 -32.23
C ARG A 174 -17.51 26.53 -30.88
N THR A 175 -16.38 27.21 -30.74
CA THR A 175 -15.77 27.43 -29.44
C THR A 175 -16.83 28.10 -28.57
N CYS A 176 -17.23 27.45 -27.49
CA CYS A 176 -18.04 28.10 -26.47
C CYS A 176 -17.12 29.12 -25.80
N SER A 177 -16.99 30.31 -26.40
CA SER A 177 -16.44 31.47 -25.72
C SER A 177 -17.41 31.80 -24.60
N PHE A 178 -17.13 31.30 -23.39
CA PHE A 178 -17.72 31.84 -22.19
C PHE A 178 -17.20 33.27 -22.07
N VAL A 179 -17.96 34.21 -22.63
CA VAL A 179 -17.76 35.63 -22.38
C VAL A 179 -18.20 35.86 -20.94
N PHE A 180 -17.24 35.86 -20.02
CA PHE A 180 -17.45 36.47 -18.70
C PHE A 180 -17.62 37.98 -18.95
N HIS A 181 -18.88 38.43 -18.98
CA HIS A 181 -19.16 39.85 -18.84
C HIS A 181 -18.84 40.26 -17.40
N HIS A 182 -17.90 41.18 -17.30
CA HIS A 182 -17.35 41.72 -16.06
C HIS A 182 -18.26 42.79 -15.45
#